data_AF-A0A453KUT4-F1
#
_entry.id   AF-A0A453KUT4-F1
#
_cell.length_a   1.000
_cell.length_b   1.000
_cell.length_c   1.000
_cell.angle_alpha   90.00
_cell.angle_beta   90.00
_cell.angle_gamma   90.00
#
_symmetry.space_group_name_H-M   'P 1'
#
loop_
_entity.id
_entity.type
_entity.pdbx_description
1 polymer ?
#
loop_
_entity_poly.entity_id
_entity_poly.type
_entity_poly.pdbx_seq_one_letter_code
_entity_poly.pdbx_strand_id
1 'polypeptide(L)'
;RRRIQARVNRSRAGAKRALKGLRFISRTTGSLEAAELWRRVEERFNALAHDGLLSRDNFGECIGMVDSKEFAEGIFDALARRRRQNLERITKEELYDFWLQISDQSFDARLQIFFDMVDTNVDGRITREEVQELIVLSASANKLAKLKEQAEEYASLIMEELDPENLGYIEVR
;
A
#
# COMPACT_ATOMS: atom_id res chain seq x y z
N ARG A 1 3.11 35.23 -8.13
CA ARG A 1 2.38 34.24 -8.97
C ARG A 1 3.32 33.31 -9.77
N ARG A 2 4.22 33.79 -10.65
CA ARG A 2 5.15 32.91 -11.42
C ARG A 2 6.13 32.05 -10.59
N ARG A 3 6.63 32.56 -9.46
CA ARG A 3 7.53 31.81 -8.55
C ARG A 3 6.84 30.64 -7.83
N ILE A 4 5.57 30.80 -7.46
CA ILE A 4 4.76 29.75 -6.83
C ILE A 4 4.47 28.64 -7.84
N GLN A 5 4.08 29.01 -9.07
CA GLN A 5 3.88 28.06 -10.16
C GLN A 5 5.15 27.26 -10.49
N ALA A 6 6.32 27.90 -10.47
CA ALA A 6 7.60 27.25 -10.71
C ALA A 6 8.06 26.35 -9.55
N ARG A 7 7.61 26.63 -8.31
CA ARG A 7 7.88 25.80 -7.12
C ARG A 7 6.96 24.57 -7.09
N VAL A 8 5.67 24.75 -7.38
CA VAL A 8 4.67 23.68 -7.53
C VAL A 8 5.01 22.75 -8.71
N ASN A 9 5.46 23.30 -9.84
CA ASN A 9 5.92 22.47 -10.96
C ASN A 9 7.20 21.69 -10.63
N ARG A 10 8.04 22.21 -9.71
CA ARG A 10 9.26 21.53 -9.23
C ARG A 10 8.93 20.43 -8.23
N SER A 11 8.05 20.66 -7.26
CA SER A 11 7.60 19.64 -6.32
C SER A 11 6.85 18.51 -7.03
N ARG A 12 5.99 18.83 -8.01
CA ARG A 12 5.31 17.82 -8.85
C ARG A 12 6.28 17.02 -9.72
N ALA A 13 7.38 17.63 -10.18
CA ALA A 13 8.44 16.94 -10.92
C ALA A 13 9.38 16.14 -10.01
N GLY A 14 9.62 16.59 -8.78
CA GLY A 14 10.38 15.93 -7.72
C GLY A 14 9.65 14.68 -7.23
N ALA A 15 8.37 14.81 -6.88
CA ALA A 15 7.48 13.69 -6.58
C ALA A 15 7.43 12.70 -7.74
N LYS A 16 7.19 13.14 -8.99
CA LYS A 16 7.25 12.23 -10.17
C LYS A 16 8.61 11.55 -10.36
N ARG A 17 9.73 12.17 -9.97
CA ARG A 17 11.07 11.56 -10.03
C ARG A 17 11.33 10.59 -8.88
N ALA A 18 10.92 10.91 -7.66
CA ALA A 18 10.96 10.01 -6.51
C ALA A 18 10.08 8.77 -6.74
N LEU A 19 8.87 8.98 -7.27
CA LEU A 19 7.93 7.93 -7.69
C LEU A 19 8.48 7.10 -8.87
N LYS A 20 9.28 7.68 -9.78
CA LYS A 20 10.06 6.93 -10.80
C LYS A 20 11.22 6.12 -10.19
N GLY A 21 11.74 6.52 -9.03
CA GLY A 21 12.73 5.74 -8.26
C GLY A 21 12.13 4.45 -7.67
N LEU A 22 10.82 4.43 -7.44
CA LEU A 22 10.03 3.27 -6.98
C LEU A 22 9.57 2.35 -8.12
N ARG A 23 10.06 2.58 -9.35
CA ARG A 23 9.64 1.90 -10.59
C ARG A 23 10.24 0.48 -10.73
N PHE A 24 10.38 -0.25 -9.62
CA PHE A 24 10.83 -1.64 -9.61
C PHE A 24 9.68 -2.65 -9.74
N ILE A 25 8.42 -2.21 -9.73
CA ILE A 25 7.26 -3.12 -9.59
C ILE A 25 6.41 -3.24 -10.87
N SER A 26 6.66 -2.46 -11.94
CA SER A 26 5.81 -2.52 -13.14
C SER A 26 6.19 -3.68 -14.07
N ARG A 27 5.67 -4.89 -13.82
CA ARG A 27 5.55 -5.94 -14.83
C ARG A 27 4.08 -6.04 -15.22
N THR A 28 3.73 -5.80 -16.48
CA THR A 28 2.37 -6.05 -16.99
C THR A 28 2.18 -7.56 -17.10
N THR A 29 1.32 -8.15 -16.26
CA THR A 29 0.86 -9.54 -16.36
C THR A 29 -0.25 -9.65 -17.42
N GLY A 30 -0.15 -10.61 -18.34
CA GLY A 30 -1.19 -10.86 -19.34
C GLY A 30 -2.45 -11.50 -18.73
N SER A 31 -3.60 -11.45 -19.41
CA SER A 31 -4.88 -11.98 -18.88
C SER A 31 -4.86 -13.50 -18.58
N LEU A 32 -4.16 -14.28 -19.41
CA LEU A 32 -3.94 -15.72 -19.17
C LEU A 32 -3.06 -15.97 -17.94
N GLU A 33 -2.06 -15.12 -17.70
CA GLU A 33 -1.23 -15.19 -16.49
C GLU A 33 -2.03 -14.79 -15.25
N ALA A 34 -2.91 -13.79 -15.36
CA ALA A 34 -3.78 -13.36 -14.27
C ALA A 34 -4.73 -14.48 -13.81
N ALA A 35 -5.35 -15.21 -14.74
CA ALA A 35 -6.22 -16.34 -14.42
C ALA A 35 -5.48 -17.48 -13.69
N GLU A 36 -4.25 -17.79 -14.12
CA GLU A 36 -3.41 -18.78 -13.45
C GLU A 36 -2.95 -18.32 -12.07
N LEU A 37 -2.60 -17.04 -11.91
CA LEU A 37 -2.25 -16.45 -10.62
C LEU A 37 -3.44 -16.49 -9.64
N TRP A 38 -4.64 -16.16 -10.12
CA TRP A 38 -5.86 -16.28 -9.31
C TRP A 38 -6.12 -17.74 -8.91
N ARG A 39 -6.00 -18.70 -9.83
CA ARG A 39 -6.20 -20.13 -9.51
C ARG A 39 -5.33 -20.58 -8.34
N ARG A 40 -4.07 -20.15 -8.28
CA ARG A 40 -3.18 -20.46 -7.16
C ARG A 40 -3.62 -19.83 -5.84
N VAL A 41 -4.18 -18.63 -5.89
CA VAL A 41 -4.74 -17.95 -4.70
C VAL A 41 -6.01 -18.68 -4.24
N GLU A 42 -6.87 -19.05 -5.17
CA GLU A 42 -8.09 -19.84 -4.94
C GLU A 42 -7.79 -21.22 -4.33
N GLU A 43 -6.76 -21.92 -4.81
CA GLU A 43 -6.30 -23.18 -4.22
C GLU A 43 -5.86 -23.01 -2.77
N ARG A 44 -5.11 -21.95 -2.45
CA ARG A 44 -4.72 -21.64 -1.07
C ARG A 44 -5.91 -21.23 -0.22
N PHE A 45 -6.86 -20.48 -0.76
CA PHE A 45 -8.11 -20.15 -0.05
C PHE A 45 -8.83 -21.43 0.37
N ASN A 46 -9.02 -22.38 -0.56
CA ASN A 46 -9.71 -23.64 -0.27
C ASN A 46 -8.99 -24.47 0.81
N ALA A 47 -7.67 -24.32 0.95
CA ALA A 47 -6.88 -25.00 1.97
C ALA A 47 -6.90 -24.30 3.34
N LEU A 48 -6.99 -22.96 3.36
CA LEU A 48 -6.85 -22.13 4.56
C LEU A 48 -8.19 -21.67 5.16
N ALA A 49 -9.26 -21.68 4.37
CA ALA A 49 -10.58 -21.23 4.81
C ALA A 49 -11.25 -22.26 5.72
N HIS A 50 -12.01 -21.74 6.69
CA HIS A 50 -12.87 -22.53 7.56
C HIS A 50 -14.31 -22.04 7.40
N ASP A 51 -15.25 -22.97 7.17
CA ASP A 51 -16.65 -22.66 6.87
C ASP A 51 -16.85 -21.67 5.72
N GLY A 52 -15.99 -21.74 4.69
CA GLY A 52 -16.05 -20.86 3.53
C GLY A 52 -15.54 -19.44 3.79
N LEU A 53 -14.87 -19.20 4.92
CA LEU A 53 -14.32 -17.90 5.31
C LEU A 53 -12.81 -17.99 5.55
N LEU A 54 -12.06 -17.04 4.99
CA LEU A 54 -10.63 -16.87 5.24
C LEU A 54 -10.42 -15.81 6.31
N SER A 55 -9.64 -16.11 7.34
CA SER A 55 -9.29 -15.13 8.37
C SER A 55 -8.25 -14.12 7.90
N ARG A 56 -8.28 -12.92 8.51
CA ARG A 56 -7.26 -11.87 8.37
C ARG A 56 -5.84 -12.41 8.54
N ASP A 57 -5.60 -13.24 9.56
CA ASP A 57 -4.28 -13.81 9.85
C ASP A 57 -3.74 -14.73 8.75
N ASN A 58 -4.64 -15.41 8.02
CA ASN A 58 -4.30 -16.32 6.92
C ASN A 58 -4.25 -15.60 5.56
N PHE A 59 -4.61 -14.32 5.52
CA PHE A 59 -4.69 -13.55 4.27
C PHE A 59 -3.35 -13.49 3.54
N GLY A 60 -2.27 -13.15 4.26
CA GLY A 60 -0.93 -13.05 3.68
C GLY A 60 -0.48 -14.35 3.02
N GLU A 61 -0.69 -15.49 3.68
CA GLU A 61 -0.40 -16.80 3.09
C GLU A 61 -1.25 -17.07 1.85
N CYS A 62 -2.55 -16.77 1.92
CA CYS A 62 -3.47 -16.98 0.82
C CYS A 62 -3.07 -16.20 -0.45
N ILE A 63 -2.59 -14.96 -0.32
CA ILE A 63 -2.15 -14.15 -1.48
C ILE A 63 -0.67 -14.36 -1.85
N GLY A 64 0.06 -15.20 -1.11
CA GLY A 64 1.47 -15.52 -1.40
C GLY A 64 2.49 -14.54 -0.81
N MET A 65 2.12 -13.81 0.23
CA MET A 65 2.94 -12.84 0.98
C MET A 65 3.42 -13.40 2.33
N VAL A 66 3.82 -14.67 2.35
CA VAL A 66 4.18 -15.43 3.56
C VAL A 66 5.28 -14.80 4.42
N ASP A 67 6.24 -14.12 3.81
CA ASP A 67 7.38 -13.50 4.51
C ASP A 67 7.06 -12.09 5.06
N SER A 68 5.85 -11.59 4.86
CA SER A 68 5.46 -10.20 5.13
C SER A 68 4.04 -10.11 5.70
N LYS A 69 3.77 -10.91 6.73
CA LYS A 69 2.43 -11.07 7.31
C LYS A 69 1.81 -9.75 7.76
N GLU A 70 2.53 -8.93 8.53
CA GLU A 70 2.04 -7.65 9.06
C GLU A 70 1.71 -6.67 7.93
N PHE A 71 2.48 -6.70 6.84
CA PHE A 71 2.23 -5.87 5.67
C PHE A 71 0.99 -6.36 4.89
N ALA A 72 0.83 -7.68 4.74
CA ALA A 72 -0.36 -8.26 4.12
C ALA A 72 -1.64 -7.96 4.94
N GLU A 73 -1.55 -8.01 6.26
CA GLU A 73 -2.61 -7.61 7.17
C GLU A 73 -2.97 -6.12 7.02
N GLY A 74 -1.97 -5.24 6.89
CA GLY A 74 -2.21 -3.83 6.59
C GLY A 74 -2.96 -3.61 5.27
N ILE A 75 -2.61 -4.37 4.22
CA ILE A 75 -3.35 -4.35 2.94
C ILE A 75 -4.80 -4.79 3.15
N PHE A 76 -5.02 -5.88 3.89
CA PHE A 76 -6.36 -6.37 4.21
C PHE A 76 -7.19 -5.28 4.89
N ASP A 77 -6.63 -4.65 5.92
CA ASP A 77 -7.34 -3.62 6.68
C ASP A 77 -7.65 -2.39 5.81
N ALA A 78 -6.70 -1.98 4.97
CA ALA A 78 -6.90 -0.88 4.02
C ALA A 78 -8.06 -1.18 3.05
N LEU A 79 -8.08 -2.38 2.46
CA LEU A 79 -9.11 -2.79 1.51
C LEU A 79 -10.49 -2.96 2.18
N ALA A 80 -10.54 -3.46 3.42
CA ALA A 80 -11.77 -3.52 4.20
C ALA A 80 -12.29 -2.11 4.56
N ARG A 81 -11.39 -1.21 5.00
CA ARG A 81 -11.72 0.20 5.29
C ARG A 81 -12.29 0.94 4.08
N ARG A 82 -11.75 0.75 2.87
CA ARG A 82 -12.31 1.32 1.62
C ARG A 82 -13.78 0.97 1.42
N ARG A 83 -14.18 -0.23 1.84
CA ARG A 83 -15.56 -0.72 1.76
C ARG A 83 -16.42 -0.30 2.94
N ARG A 84 -15.85 0.48 3.88
CA ARG A 84 -16.45 0.86 5.16
C ARG A 84 -16.84 -0.36 6.01
N GLN A 85 -16.04 -1.43 5.92
CA GLN A 85 -16.23 -2.65 6.68
C GLN A 85 -15.09 -2.82 7.69
N ASN A 86 -15.41 -3.37 8.85
CA ASN A 86 -14.42 -3.87 9.80
C ASN A 86 -14.51 -5.40 9.78
N LEU A 87 -13.74 -6.02 8.89
CA LEU A 87 -13.79 -7.46 8.65
C LEU A 87 -12.67 -8.15 9.45
N GLU A 88 -12.96 -9.31 10.03
CA GLU A 88 -11.92 -10.22 10.55
C GLU A 88 -11.75 -11.44 9.65
N ARG A 89 -12.74 -11.69 8.78
CA ARG A 89 -12.78 -12.79 7.84
C ARG A 89 -13.46 -12.34 6.55
N ILE A 90 -13.11 -12.99 5.43
CA ILE A 90 -13.66 -12.69 4.10
C ILE A 90 -14.12 -13.95 3.38
N THR A 91 -15.14 -13.82 2.55
CA THR A 91 -15.54 -14.89 1.61
C THR A 91 -14.56 -14.99 0.44
N LYS A 92 -14.72 -16.02 -0.38
CA LYS A 92 -13.94 -16.19 -1.61
C LYS A 92 -14.18 -15.06 -2.61
N GLU A 93 -15.42 -14.59 -2.72
CA GLU A 93 -15.81 -13.49 -3.60
C GLU A 93 -15.14 -12.18 -3.14
N GLU A 94 -15.16 -11.90 -1.83
CA GLU A 94 -14.47 -10.74 -1.27
C GLU A 94 -12.95 -10.82 -1.45
N LEU A 95 -12.36 -12.01 -1.28
CA LEU A 95 -10.95 -12.24 -1.60
C LEU A 95 -10.63 -11.99 -3.07
N TYR A 96 -11.52 -12.39 -3.98
CA TYR A 96 -11.32 -12.16 -5.41
C TYR A 96 -11.26 -10.66 -5.73
N ASP A 97 -12.17 -9.89 -5.15
CA ASP A 97 -12.16 -8.45 -5.34
C ASP A 97 -10.91 -7.78 -4.74
N PHE A 98 -10.44 -8.26 -3.59
CA PHE A 98 -9.19 -7.79 -2.98
C PHE A 98 -8.02 -8.12 -3.91
N TRP A 99 -7.98 -9.34 -4.43
CA TRP A 99 -6.94 -9.79 -5.35
C TRP A 99 -6.93 -8.99 -6.65
N LEU A 100 -8.08 -8.61 -7.21
CA LEU A 100 -8.14 -7.74 -8.39
C LEU A 100 -7.48 -6.38 -8.15
N GLN A 101 -7.66 -5.79 -6.97
CA GLN A 101 -7.01 -4.53 -6.60
C GLN A 101 -5.50 -4.70 -6.38
N ILE A 102 -5.07 -5.79 -5.73
CA ILE A 102 -3.65 -6.06 -5.44
C ILE A 102 -2.88 -6.45 -6.71
N SER A 103 -3.52 -7.18 -7.61
CA SER A 103 -2.93 -7.67 -8.85
C SER A 103 -2.81 -6.58 -9.91
N ASP A 104 -3.49 -5.43 -9.74
CA ASP A 104 -3.30 -4.26 -10.59
C ASP A 104 -1.85 -3.75 -10.46
N GLN A 105 -1.09 -3.92 -11.55
CA GLN A 105 0.32 -3.55 -11.61
C GLN A 105 0.54 -2.08 -11.96
N SER A 106 -0.54 -1.30 -12.13
CA SER A 106 -0.46 0.12 -12.35
C SER A 106 0.19 0.79 -11.14
N PHE A 107 0.97 1.82 -11.44
CA PHE A 107 1.65 2.59 -10.42
C PHE A 107 0.64 3.26 -9.48
N ASP A 108 -0.41 3.82 -10.05
CA ASP A 108 -1.42 4.58 -9.32
C ASP A 108 -2.25 3.66 -8.39
N ALA A 109 -2.66 2.47 -8.83
CA ALA A 109 -3.40 1.53 -7.98
C ALA A 109 -2.58 1.07 -6.76
N ARG A 110 -1.30 0.74 -6.97
CA ARG A 110 -0.41 0.34 -5.87
C ARG A 110 -0.11 1.49 -4.92
N LEU A 111 0.09 2.70 -5.44
CA LEU A 111 0.31 3.87 -4.61
C LEU A 111 -0.94 4.19 -3.79
N GLN A 112 -2.14 4.02 -4.35
CA GLN A 112 -3.38 4.20 -3.61
C GLN A 112 -3.55 3.16 -2.50
N ILE A 113 -3.25 1.87 -2.75
CA ILE A 113 -3.27 0.85 -1.68
C ILE A 113 -2.30 1.25 -0.57
N PHE A 114 -1.12 1.71 -0.95
CA PHE A 114 -0.10 2.13 0.00
C PHE A 114 -0.52 3.33 0.83
N PHE A 115 -1.20 4.31 0.22
CA PHE A 115 -1.78 5.43 0.96
C PHE A 115 -2.89 5.00 1.90
N ASP A 116 -3.77 4.10 1.48
CA ASP A 116 -4.90 3.68 2.32
C ASP A 116 -4.48 2.76 3.47
N MET A 117 -3.32 2.11 3.37
CA MET A 117 -2.69 1.41 4.49
C MET A 117 -2.22 2.37 5.58
N VAL A 118 -1.88 3.60 5.21
CA VAL A 118 -1.15 4.57 6.02
C VAL A 118 -2.07 5.67 6.55
N ASP A 119 -3.06 6.08 5.76
CA ASP A 119 -4.20 6.88 6.20
C ASP A 119 -5.16 6.00 7.03
N THR A 120 -4.81 5.85 8.31
CA THR A 120 -5.56 4.96 9.22
C THR A 120 -6.85 5.59 9.69
N ASN A 121 -6.93 6.92 9.71
CA ASN A 121 -8.10 7.69 10.15
C ASN A 121 -9.09 7.98 8.99
N VAL A 122 -8.70 7.69 7.75
CA VAL A 122 -9.48 7.83 6.51
C VAL A 122 -9.90 9.27 6.25
N ASP A 123 -9.08 10.25 6.63
CA ASP A 123 -9.34 11.67 6.41
C ASP A 123 -8.79 12.18 5.06
N GLY A 124 -8.11 11.31 4.30
CA GLY A 124 -7.50 11.60 3.00
C GLY A 124 -6.21 12.42 3.10
N ARG A 125 -5.66 12.55 4.31
CA ARG A 125 -4.44 13.28 4.61
C ARG A 125 -3.44 12.32 5.22
N ILE A 126 -2.18 12.50 4.83
CA ILE A 126 -1.09 11.70 5.38
C ILE A 126 -0.24 12.60 6.23
N THR A 127 -0.31 12.40 7.54
CA THR A 127 0.48 13.10 8.55
C THR A 127 1.92 12.60 8.57
N ARG A 128 2.79 13.34 9.25
CA ARG A 128 4.20 12.95 9.43
C ARG A 128 4.33 11.59 10.12
N GLU A 129 3.48 11.37 11.12
CA GLU A 129 3.43 10.16 11.92
C GLU A 129 3.07 8.95 11.03
N GLU A 130 2.08 9.11 10.17
CA GLU A 130 1.68 8.10 9.19
C GLU A 130 2.78 7.82 8.15
N VAL A 131 3.50 8.85 7.66
CA VAL A 131 4.69 8.66 6.81
C VAL A 131 5.80 7.89 7.54
N GLN A 132 5.99 8.11 8.83
CA GLN A 132 7.00 7.39 9.62
C GLN A 132 6.64 5.93 9.80
N GLU A 133 5.38 5.62 10.13
CA GLU A 133 4.87 4.25 10.23
C GLU A 133 5.01 3.49 8.92
N LEU A 134 4.73 4.16 7.79
CA LEU A 134 4.95 3.65 6.44
C LEU A 134 6.40 3.20 6.24
N ILE A 135 7.39 4.02 6.62
CA ILE A 135 8.81 3.68 6.46
C ILE A 135 9.19 2.48 7.31
N VAL A 136 8.68 2.41 8.55
CA VAL A 136 8.91 1.28 9.45
C VAL A 136 8.30 -0.02 8.91
N LEU A 137 7.06 0.02 8.42
CA LEU A 137 6.39 -1.13 7.79
C LEU A 137 7.17 -1.62 6.55
N SER A 138 7.62 -0.68 5.72
CA SER A 138 8.43 -0.96 4.52
C SER A 138 9.79 -1.58 4.86
N ALA A 139 10.43 -1.13 5.94
CA ALA A 139 11.70 -1.66 6.42
C ALA A 139 11.57 -3.06 7.02
N SER A 140 10.44 -3.34 7.67
CA SER A 140 10.11 -4.63 8.29
C SER A 140 9.93 -5.72 7.23
N ALA A 141 9.24 -5.41 6.13
CA ALA A 141 9.07 -6.31 4.98
C ALA A 141 10.40 -6.63 4.26
N ASN A 142 11.42 -5.77 4.38
CA ASN A 142 12.72 -5.93 3.70
C ASN A 142 13.87 -6.35 4.64
N LYS A 143 13.60 -6.65 5.93
CA LYS A 143 14.63 -6.93 6.95
C LYS A 143 15.71 -5.83 7.05
N LEU A 144 15.35 -4.57 6.83
CA LEU A 144 16.26 -3.43 6.84
C LEU A 144 16.24 -2.73 8.20
N ALA A 145 16.90 -3.33 9.21
CA ALA A 145 16.98 -2.78 10.57
C ALA A 145 17.45 -1.32 10.61
N LYS A 146 18.34 -0.94 9.69
CA LYS A 146 18.90 0.41 9.56
C LYS A 146 17.88 1.47 9.11
N LEU A 147 16.86 1.08 8.33
CA LEU A 147 15.79 1.99 7.89
C LEU A 147 14.81 2.31 9.01
N LYS A 148 14.62 1.38 9.96
CA LYS A 148 13.77 1.60 11.14
C LYS A 148 14.36 2.68 12.05
N GLU A 149 15.68 2.69 12.23
CA GLU A 149 16.39 3.72 13.03
C GLU A 149 16.35 5.11 12.39
N GLN A 150 16.20 5.20 11.06
CA GLN A 150 16.20 6.46 10.31
C GLN A 150 14.81 6.87 9.80
N ALA A 151 13.74 6.17 10.21
CA ALA A 151 12.39 6.41 9.70
C ALA A 151 11.92 7.86 9.94
N GLU A 152 12.30 8.45 11.07
CA GLU A 152 11.99 9.85 11.41
C GLU A 152 12.70 10.85 10.48
N GLU A 153 13.96 10.58 10.13
CA GLU A 153 14.76 11.41 9.24
C GLU A 153 14.20 11.34 7.80
N TYR A 154 13.86 10.14 7.34
CA TYR A 154 13.22 9.95 6.04
C TYR A 154 11.82 10.55 5.97
N ALA A 155 11.01 10.41 7.03
CA ALA A 155 9.70 11.05 7.09
C ALA A 155 9.83 12.58 7.02
N SER A 156 10.84 13.14 7.70
CA SER A 156 11.11 14.58 7.64
C SER A 156 11.43 15.07 6.24
N LEU A 157 12.29 14.36 5.50
CA LEU A 157 12.63 14.71 4.13
C LEU A 157 11.43 14.61 3.18
N ILE A 158 10.58 13.60 3.36
CA ILE A 158 9.36 13.42 2.57
C ILE A 158 8.37 14.56 2.84
N MET A 159 8.17 14.92 4.11
CA MET A 159 7.28 16.02 4.50
C MET A 159 7.81 17.37 4.00
N GLU A 160 9.11 17.64 4.06
CA GLU A 160 9.69 18.89 3.53
C GLU A 160 9.46 19.06 2.02
N GLU A 161 9.49 17.95 1.27
CA GLU A 161 9.30 17.96 -0.18
C GLU A 161 7.83 17.99 -0.61
N LEU A 162 6.96 17.28 0.11
CA LEU A 162 5.55 17.09 -0.25
C LEU A 162 4.58 18.02 0.48
N ASP A 163 4.98 18.57 1.63
CA ASP A 163 4.28 19.60 2.38
C ASP A 163 5.15 20.87 2.53
N PRO A 164 5.45 21.59 1.43
CA PRO A 164 6.33 22.76 1.44
C PRO A 164 5.68 24.01 2.08
N GLU A 165 4.41 23.90 2.48
CA GLU A 165 3.68 24.94 3.22
C GLU A 165 3.60 24.62 4.72
N ASN A 166 4.14 23.47 5.14
CA ASN A 166 4.17 23.00 6.52
C ASN A 166 2.78 22.97 7.16
N LEU A 167 1.81 22.44 6.41
CA LEU A 167 0.44 22.18 6.84
C LEU A 167 0.37 21.05 7.88
N GLY A 168 1.42 20.23 7.98
CA GLY A 168 1.51 19.06 8.84
C GLY A 168 0.99 17.78 8.19
N TYR A 169 0.57 17.83 6.92
CA TYR A 169 -0.01 16.70 6.20
C TYR A 169 0.12 16.83 4.68
N ILE A 170 0.06 15.69 3.98
CA ILE A 170 0.07 15.57 2.52
C ILE A 170 -1.35 15.20 2.05
N GLU A 171 -1.93 15.97 1.13
CA GLU A 171 -3.20 15.62 0.49
C GLU A 171 -2.97 14.65 -0.69
N VAL A 172 -3.61 13.49 -0.63
CA VAL A 172 -3.63 12.53 -1.73
C VAL A 172 -4.87 12.84 -2.60
N ARG A 173 -4.64 13.29 -3.83
CA ARG A 173 -5.72 13.54 -4.81
C ARG A 173 -5.90 12.39 -5.78
#